data_AF-A0A924YPA2-F1
#
_entry.id   AF-A0A924YPA2-F1
#
_cell.length_a   1.000
_cell.length_b   1.000
_cell.length_c   1.000
_cell.angle_alpha   90.00
_cell.angle_beta   90.00
_cell.angle_gamma   90.00
#
_symmetry.space_group_name_H-M   'P 1'
#
loop_
_entity.id
_entity.type
_entity.pdbx_description
1 polymer ?
#
loop_
_entity_poly.entity_id
_entity_poly.type
_entity_poly.pdbx_seq_one_letter_code
_entity_poly.pdbx_strand_id
1 'polypeptide(L)'
;MHVFDAVTLDVILRELDTISDFVRYLTRKERFIRAGKLAQAAGEENLLACYVTTMTEDGHDFVLPDGYEMLVVQDGHWRRHIHSPEFGRKVDANRKSYVWDQLIEEFCRHTIEGTSLEGSTVSIADAESGYRIMAREPRLNRRLLADAWVDRLATASTVKISVRTVLSEESSDTGYVFATMPESIEDTDRYRRYRRGYLDKYCFVLAWKYRFKRVVGIASEPGLEPFRSHDFMLFEPDEWTEQMEEDAQRTQESLGILYEQNLHKTPVHQDEYPAAKTRPKTITSRPHAVHPPFHRTMSKIGRNEPCPCGSGKKFKKCCGQN
;
A
#
# COMPACT_ATOMS: atom_id res chain seq x y z
N MET A 1 27.59 -0.67 20.89
CA MET A 1 27.76 -0.82 19.43
C MET A 1 26.72 0.04 18.75
N HIS A 2 27.12 1.01 17.93
CA HIS A 2 26.19 1.68 17.03
C HIS A 2 25.97 0.74 15.83
N VAL A 3 24.74 0.25 15.67
CA VAL A 3 24.35 -0.64 14.57
C VAL A 3 24.31 0.10 13.23
N PHE A 4 24.13 1.43 13.28
CA PHE A 4 24.08 2.34 12.15
C PHE A 4 24.75 3.67 12.53
N ASP A 5 25.36 4.36 11.56
CA ASP A 5 25.71 5.77 11.70
C ASP A 5 24.50 6.66 11.36
N ALA A 6 24.57 7.96 11.69
CA ALA A 6 23.44 8.87 11.52
C ALA A 6 23.02 9.08 10.05
N VAL A 7 23.96 8.99 9.11
CA VAL A 7 23.68 9.17 7.68
C VAL A 7 23.04 7.91 7.11
N THR A 8 23.58 6.75 7.46
CA THR A 8 23.06 5.46 6.98
C THR A 8 21.71 5.13 7.57
N LEU A 9 21.45 5.48 8.83
CA LEU A 9 20.13 5.28 9.45
C LEU A 9 19.00 5.97 8.68
N ASP A 10 19.20 7.21 8.24
CA ASP A 10 18.22 7.96 7.45
C ASP A 10 17.96 7.28 6.09
N VAL A 11 18.99 6.72 5.46
CA VAL A 11 18.83 5.93 4.22
C VAL A 11 18.01 4.68 4.47
N ILE A 12 18.34 3.90 5.50
CA ILE A 12 17.64 2.66 5.82
C ILE A 12 16.18 2.93 6.17
N LEU A 13 15.89 3.92 7.01
CA LEU A 13 14.52 4.22 7.43
C LEU A 13 13.66 4.85 6.34
N ARG A 14 14.25 5.51 5.34
CA ARG A 14 13.52 5.99 4.16
C ARG A 14 13.17 4.86 3.20
N GLU A 15 14.08 3.90 3.03
CA GLU A 15 13.89 2.81 2.08
C GLU A 15 13.03 1.68 2.66
N LEU A 16 13.23 1.38 3.94
CA LEU A 16 12.51 0.37 4.71
C LEU A 16 11.60 1.07 5.73
N ASP A 17 10.69 1.89 5.22
CA ASP A 17 9.85 2.80 5.99
C ASP A 17 8.61 2.13 6.63
N THR A 18 8.56 0.79 6.64
CA THR A 18 7.61 0.00 7.42
C THR A 18 8.36 -0.88 8.43
N ILE A 19 7.72 -1.15 9.57
CA ILE A 19 8.33 -1.98 10.61
C ILE A 19 8.67 -3.38 10.10
N SER A 20 7.83 -3.96 9.26
CA SER A 20 8.03 -5.30 8.72
C SER A 20 9.19 -5.37 7.74
N ASP A 21 9.31 -4.39 6.84
CA ASP A 21 10.44 -4.32 5.90
C ASP A 21 11.76 -4.10 6.64
N PHE A 22 11.77 -3.20 7.63
CA PHE A 22 12.95 -2.91 8.45
C PHE A 22 13.39 -4.12 9.29
N VAL A 23 12.47 -4.76 10.01
CA VAL A 23 12.79 -5.95 10.83
C VAL A 23 13.25 -7.10 9.96
N ARG A 24 12.60 -7.34 8.80
CA ARG A 24 13.02 -8.40 7.87
C ARG A 24 14.45 -8.18 7.38
N TYR A 25 14.83 -6.96 7.02
CA TYR A 25 16.21 -6.63 6.67
C TYR A 25 17.18 -6.95 7.80
N LEU A 26 16.88 -6.50 9.03
CA LEU A 26 17.74 -6.78 10.20
C LEU A 26 17.90 -8.27 10.45
N THR A 27 16.82 -9.05 10.39
CA THR A 27 16.85 -10.51 10.60
C THR A 27 17.68 -11.21 9.52
N ARG A 28 17.49 -10.85 8.24
CA ARG A 28 18.27 -11.43 7.13
C ARG A 28 19.75 -11.05 7.25
N LYS A 29 20.04 -9.79 7.61
CA LYS A 29 21.41 -9.31 7.85
C LYS A 29 22.08 -10.06 8.99
N GLU A 30 21.40 -10.21 10.12
CA GLU A 30 21.91 -10.96 11.28
C GLU A 30 22.24 -12.40 10.89
N ARG A 31 21.33 -13.09 10.21
CA ARG A 31 21.54 -14.47 9.74
C ARG A 31 22.77 -14.55 8.82
N PHE A 32 22.90 -13.63 7.89
CA PHE A 32 24.00 -13.60 6.92
C PHE A 32 25.37 -13.37 7.61
N ILE A 33 25.44 -12.42 8.55
CA ILE A 33 26.65 -12.14 9.32
C ILE A 33 27.02 -13.31 10.24
N ARG A 34 26.05 -13.87 10.98
CA ARG A 34 26.28 -15.02 11.87
C ARG A 34 26.74 -16.26 11.13
N ALA A 35 26.35 -16.42 9.86
CA ALA A 35 26.84 -17.48 9.00
C ALA A 35 28.29 -17.28 8.52
N GLY A 36 28.96 -16.20 8.91
CA GLY A 36 30.33 -15.88 8.48
C GLY A 36 30.44 -15.47 7.01
N LYS A 37 29.31 -15.11 6.38
CA LYS A 37 29.24 -14.86 4.94
C LYS A 37 29.53 -13.41 4.54
N LEU A 38 29.67 -12.49 5.50
CA LEU A 38 30.05 -11.10 5.24
C LEU A 38 31.50 -10.86 5.70
N ALA A 39 32.41 -10.65 4.76
CA ALA A 39 33.80 -10.31 5.07
C ALA A 39 33.96 -8.81 5.36
N GLN A 40 33.39 -7.96 4.52
CA GLN A 40 33.48 -6.50 4.66
C GLN A 40 32.32 -5.81 3.94
N ALA A 41 31.88 -4.66 4.45
CA ALA A 41 30.99 -3.74 3.75
C ALA A 41 31.51 -2.30 3.86
N ALA A 42 31.51 -1.56 2.75
CA ALA A 42 31.93 -0.16 2.69
C ALA A 42 30.95 0.81 3.38
N GLY A 43 29.71 0.38 3.57
CA GLY A 43 28.64 1.13 4.23
C GLY A 43 27.36 0.30 4.30
N GLU A 44 26.48 0.65 5.23
CA GLU A 44 25.22 -0.07 5.41
C GLU A 44 24.26 0.17 4.22
N GLU A 45 24.26 1.38 3.65
CA GLU A 45 23.50 1.71 2.45
C GLU A 45 23.88 0.82 1.26
N ASN A 46 25.16 0.48 1.15
CA ASN A 46 25.65 -0.43 0.11
C ASN A 46 25.23 -1.88 0.39
N LEU A 47 25.19 -2.29 1.65
CA LEU A 47 24.65 -3.59 2.06
C LEU A 47 23.14 -3.67 1.80
N LEU A 48 22.39 -2.61 2.12
CA LEU A 48 20.98 -2.47 1.78
C LEU A 48 20.76 -2.59 0.27
N ALA A 49 21.59 -1.94 -0.54
CA ALA A 49 21.51 -2.06 -1.99
C ALA A 49 21.61 -3.53 -2.45
N CYS A 50 22.58 -4.29 -1.92
CA CYS A 50 22.70 -5.72 -2.22
C CYS A 50 21.44 -6.51 -1.82
N TYR A 51 20.86 -6.21 -0.67
CA TYR A 51 19.63 -6.83 -0.19
C TYR A 51 18.43 -6.55 -1.11
N VAL A 52 18.11 -5.27 -1.37
CA VAL A 52 16.92 -4.89 -2.15
C VAL A 52 17.04 -5.20 -3.64
N THR A 53 18.25 -5.45 -4.15
CA THR A 53 18.43 -5.91 -5.54
C THR A 53 18.43 -7.42 -5.71
N THR A 54 18.37 -8.17 -4.61
CA THR A 54 18.42 -9.64 -4.63
C THR A 54 17.07 -10.19 -4.20
N MET A 55 16.41 -10.95 -5.07
CA MET A 55 15.11 -11.56 -4.78
C MET A 55 15.24 -13.08 -4.77
N THR A 56 14.69 -13.72 -3.75
CA THR A 56 14.59 -15.18 -3.61
C THR A 56 13.12 -15.60 -3.56
N GLU A 57 12.85 -16.90 -3.45
CA GLU A 57 11.48 -17.40 -3.23
C GLU A 57 10.86 -16.87 -1.92
N ASP A 58 11.68 -16.62 -0.89
CA ASP A 58 11.24 -16.09 0.42
C ASP A 58 11.33 -14.54 0.52
N GLY A 59 11.39 -13.87 -0.63
CA GLY A 59 11.58 -12.42 -0.74
C GLY A 59 13.05 -11.99 -0.76
N HIS A 60 13.30 -10.73 -0.37
CA HIS A 60 14.65 -10.15 -0.36
C HIS A 60 15.58 -10.85 0.65
N ASP A 61 16.81 -11.17 0.21
CA ASP A 61 17.85 -11.80 1.03
C ASP A 61 19.27 -11.47 0.52
N PHE A 62 20.28 -11.88 1.27
CA PHE A 62 21.68 -11.83 0.88
C PHE A 62 22.12 -13.18 0.28
N VAL A 63 22.48 -13.16 -1.00
CA VAL A 63 22.92 -14.35 -1.73
C VAL A 63 24.38 -14.20 -2.13
N LEU A 64 25.16 -15.25 -1.90
CA LEU A 64 26.53 -15.34 -2.40
C LEU A 64 26.51 -15.86 -3.84
N PRO A 65 27.34 -15.30 -4.75
CA PRO A 65 27.55 -15.91 -6.04
C PRO A 65 28.15 -17.32 -5.91
N ASP A 66 27.87 -18.19 -6.88
CA ASP A 66 28.39 -19.55 -6.89
C ASP A 66 29.92 -19.58 -6.81
N GLY A 67 30.45 -20.43 -5.93
CA GLY A 67 31.89 -20.59 -5.70
C GLY A 67 32.52 -19.57 -4.75
N TYR A 68 31.74 -18.67 -4.15
CA TYR A 68 32.22 -17.73 -3.13
C TYR A 68 31.71 -18.09 -1.74
N GLU A 69 32.60 -18.03 -0.74
CA GLU A 69 32.27 -18.31 0.67
C GLU A 69 31.92 -17.05 1.47
N MET A 70 32.40 -15.89 1.01
CA MET A 70 32.22 -14.61 1.67
C MET A 70 31.91 -13.49 0.67
N LEU A 71 31.14 -12.50 1.13
CA LEU A 71 30.78 -11.30 0.41
C LEU A 71 31.64 -10.12 0.86
N VAL A 72 32.17 -9.38 -0.10
CA VAL A 72 32.78 -8.06 0.10
C VAL A 72 31.94 -7.03 -0.63
N VAL A 73 31.29 -6.15 0.11
CA VAL A 73 30.44 -5.09 -0.43
C VAL A 73 31.26 -3.80 -0.56
N GLN A 74 31.48 -3.36 -1.80
CA GLN A 74 32.25 -2.16 -2.11
C GLN A 74 31.39 -0.89 -2.04
N ASP A 75 31.99 0.29 -2.17
CA ASP A 75 31.23 1.52 -2.27
C ASP A 75 30.54 1.67 -3.63
N GLY A 76 29.44 2.43 -3.67
CA GLY A 76 28.72 2.83 -4.88
C GLY A 76 27.57 1.92 -5.32
N HIS A 77 27.29 0.82 -4.62
CA HIS A 77 26.09 0.00 -4.89
C HIS A 77 24.81 0.80 -4.66
N TRP A 78 24.70 1.51 -3.54
CA TRP A 78 23.52 2.34 -3.23
C TRP A 78 23.34 3.45 -4.26
N ARG A 79 24.42 4.18 -4.57
CA ARG A 79 24.39 5.25 -5.57
C ARG A 79 23.92 4.74 -6.93
N ARG A 80 24.40 3.58 -7.37
CA ARG A 80 23.94 2.96 -8.63
C ARG A 80 22.45 2.58 -8.58
N HIS A 81 22.02 2.02 -7.45
CA HIS A 81 20.63 1.61 -7.25
C HIS A 81 19.65 2.79 -7.34
N ILE A 82 19.87 3.88 -6.59
CA ILE A 82 18.93 5.01 -6.57
C ILE A 82 18.88 5.81 -7.88
N HIS A 83 19.92 5.70 -8.73
CA HIS A 83 19.94 6.32 -10.05
C HIS A 83 19.38 5.40 -11.15
N SER A 84 18.94 4.18 -10.80
CA SER A 84 18.37 3.25 -11.76
C SER A 84 16.94 3.64 -12.17
N PRO A 85 16.52 3.43 -13.44
CA PRO A 85 15.13 3.60 -13.86
C PRO A 85 14.14 2.68 -13.13
N GLU A 86 14.60 1.52 -12.67
CA GLU A 86 13.84 0.56 -11.86
C GLU A 86 13.45 1.19 -10.52
N PHE A 87 14.41 1.79 -9.82
CA PHE A 87 14.17 2.46 -8.55
C PHE A 87 13.19 3.64 -8.71
N GLY A 88 13.35 4.46 -9.74
CA GLY A 88 12.40 5.54 -10.03
C GLY A 88 10.95 5.03 -10.21
N ARG A 89 10.77 3.89 -10.90
CA ARG A 89 9.45 3.26 -11.06
C ARG A 89 8.89 2.72 -9.74
N LYS A 90 9.72 2.11 -8.89
CA LYS A 90 9.34 1.68 -7.54
C LYS A 90 8.82 2.86 -6.71
N VAL A 91 9.60 3.95 -6.66
CA VAL A 91 9.23 5.17 -5.92
C VAL A 91 7.89 5.72 -6.41
N ASP A 92 7.71 5.85 -7.71
CA ASP A 92 6.46 6.36 -8.29
C ASP A 92 5.25 5.45 -8.00
N ALA A 93 5.44 4.14 -8.03
CA ALA A 93 4.39 3.19 -7.68
C ALA A 93 4.02 3.25 -6.19
N ASN A 94 5.03 3.38 -5.31
CA ASN A 94 4.82 3.44 -3.87
C ASN A 94 4.09 4.70 -3.40
N ARG A 95 4.04 5.78 -4.19
CA ARG A 95 3.34 7.02 -3.81
C ARG A 95 1.91 6.79 -3.30
N LYS A 96 1.19 5.84 -3.90
CA LYS A 96 -0.20 5.53 -3.50
C LYS A 96 -0.31 4.83 -2.16
N SER A 97 0.71 4.06 -1.75
CA SER A 97 0.65 3.31 -0.50
C SER A 97 0.61 4.23 0.72
N TYR A 98 1.10 5.46 0.60
CA TYR A 98 1.09 6.45 1.68
C TYR A 98 -0.32 6.91 2.11
N VAL A 99 -1.35 6.65 1.29
CA VAL A 99 -2.75 6.80 1.74
C VAL A 99 -3.04 5.85 2.91
N TRP A 100 -2.42 4.67 2.93
CA TRP A 100 -2.54 3.74 4.05
C TRP A 100 -1.92 4.29 5.33
N ASP A 101 -0.73 4.89 5.24
CA ASP A 101 -0.08 5.58 6.37
C ASP A 101 -0.98 6.72 6.90
N GLN A 102 -1.55 7.52 6.01
CA GLN A 102 -2.47 8.60 6.37
C GLN A 102 -3.72 8.09 7.09
N LEU A 103 -4.29 6.96 6.67
CA LEU A 103 -5.43 6.34 7.36
C LEU A 103 -5.05 5.92 8.78
N ILE A 104 -3.88 5.27 8.96
CA ILE A 104 -3.39 4.87 10.29
C ILE A 104 -3.22 6.12 11.18
N GLU A 105 -2.57 7.17 10.66
CA GLU A 105 -2.38 8.43 11.38
C GLU A 105 -3.70 9.10 11.75
N GLU A 106 -4.67 9.13 10.82
CA GLU A 106 -5.99 9.70 11.04
C GLU A 106 -6.74 8.96 12.16
N PHE A 107 -6.76 7.62 12.11
CA PHE A 107 -7.40 6.81 13.14
C PHE A 107 -6.72 6.96 14.51
N CYS A 108 -5.39 6.89 14.55
CA CYS A 108 -4.61 7.11 15.77
C CYS A 108 -4.92 8.48 16.40
N ARG A 109 -4.91 9.54 15.59
CA ARG A 109 -5.19 10.91 16.04
C ARG A 109 -6.57 10.99 16.67
N HIS A 110 -7.61 10.52 15.98
CA HIS A 110 -8.98 10.60 16.50
C HIS A 110 -9.21 9.77 17.76
N THR A 111 -8.52 8.64 17.90
CA THR A 111 -8.56 7.81 19.11
C THR A 111 -7.85 8.48 20.29
N ILE A 112 -6.68 9.09 20.07
CA ILE A 112 -5.92 9.79 21.12
C ILE A 112 -6.64 11.08 21.56
N GLU A 113 -7.19 11.83 20.62
CA GLU A 113 -7.88 13.10 20.89
C GLU A 113 -9.31 12.89 21.43
N GLY A 114 -9.83 11.66 21.41
CA GLY A 114 -11.20 11.37 21.85
C GLY A 114 -12.28 11.97 20.95
N THR A 115 -11.95 12.33 19.71
CA THR A 115 -12.88 12.91 18.74
C THR A 115 -13.62 11.85 17.91
N SER A 116 -13.39 10.57 18.19
CA SER A 116 -14.14 9.47 17.58
C SER A 116 -15.60 9.49 18.07
N LEU A 117 -16.55 9.58 17.14
CA LEU A 117 -17.98 9.60 17.46
C LEU A 117 -18.40 8.21 18.01
N GLU A 118 -19.03 8.25 19.19
CA GLU A 118 -19.42 7.14 20.08
C GLU A 118 -19.92 5.87 19.37
N GLY A 119 -19.66 4.70 19.98
CA GLY A 119 -20.41 3.47 19.66
C GLY A 119 -19.63 2.16 19.77
N SER A 120 -18.41 2.16 20.29
CA SER A 120 -17.84 0.96 20.88
C SER A 120 -16.98 1.37 22.05
N THR A 121 -17.22 0.73 23.18
CA THR A 121 -16.31 0.62 24.33
C THR A 121 -15.02 -0.10 23.90
N VAL A 122 -14.35 0.40 22.88
CA VAL A 122 -13.04 -0.05 22.43
C VAL A 122 -12.10 0.82 23.22
N SER A 123 -11.47 0.22 24.23
CA SER A 123 -10.42 0.92 24.95
C SER A 123 -9.37 1.39 23.95
N ILE A 124 -8.58 2.41 24.29
CA ILE A 124 -7.47 2.84 23.43
C ILE A 124 -6.57 1.63 23.07
N ALA A 125 -6.46 0.65 23.97
CA ALA A 125 -5.74 -0.60 23.73
C ALA A 125 -6.38 -1.47 22.63
N ASP A 126 -7.71 -1.58 22.59
CA ASP A 126 -8.41 -2.36 21.57
C ASP A 126 -8.33 -1.71 20.19
N ALA A 127 -8.32 -0.37 20.12
CA ALA A 127 -8.13 0.36 18.87
C ALA A 127 -6.67 0.26 18.38
N GLU A 128 -5.71 0.36 19.30
CA GLU A 128 -4.28 0.28 19.01
C GLU A 128 -3.89 -1.06 18.38
N SER A 129 -4.48 -2.17 18.84
CA SER A 129 -4.19 -3.50 18.28
C SER A 129 -4.51 -3.56 16.78
N GLY A 130 -5.63 -2.95 16.36
CA GLY A 130 -6.04 -2.81 14.97
C GLY A 130 -5.07 -1.98 14.15
N TYR A 131 -4.62 -0.84 14.68
CA TYR A 131 -3.65 0.01 14.00
C TYR A 131 -2.29 -0.67 13.87
N ARG A 132 -1.89 -1.47 14.86
CA ARG A 132 -0.68 -2.27 14.80
C ARG A 132 -0.74 -3.30 13.68
N ILE A 133 -1.88 -3.95 13.47
CA ILE A 133 -2.08 -4.88 12.35
C ILE A 133 -1.90 -4.16 11.02
N MET A 134 -2.57 -3.01 10.84
CA MET A 134 -2.40 -2.19 9.63
C MET A 134 -0.95 -1.73 9.43
N ALA A 135 -0.25 -1.37 10.51
CA ALA A 135 1.13 -0.89 10.46
C ALA A 135 2.14 -2.01 10.17
N ARG A 136 1.81 -3.28 10.44
CA ARG A 136 2.65 -4.44 10.11
C ARG A 136 2.62 -4.80 8.63
N GLU A 137 1.75 -4.19 7.84
CA GLU A 137 1.75 -4.43 6.40
C GLU A 137 3.02 -3.87 5.74
N PRO A 138 3.77 -4.67 4.95
CA PRO A 138 4.95 -4.20 4.23
C PRO A 138 4.55 -3.21 3.13
N ARG A 139 5.49 -2.37 2.68
CA ARG A 139 5.22 -1.26 1.76
C ARG A 139 4.53 -1.73 0.47
N LEU A 140 4.90 -2.89 -0.05
CA LEU A 140 4.28 -3.49 -1.23
C LEU A 140 2.81 -3.87 -0.98
N ASN A 141 2.49 -4.50 0.16
CA ASN A 141 1.11 -4.86 0.47
C ASN A 141 0.26 -3.63 0.82
N ARG A 142 0.84 -2.61 1.47
CA ARG A 142 0.16 -1.31 1.64
C ARG A 142 -0.23 -0.67 0.31
N ARG A 143 0.56 -0.87 -0.76
CA ARG A 143 0.23 -0.39 -2.10
C ARG A 143 -1.00 -1.10 -2.67
N LEU A 144 -1.09 -2.41 -2.50
CA LEU A 144 -2.26 -3.23 -2.87
C LEU A 144 -3.51 -2.80 -2.09
N LEU A 145 -3.40 -2.67 -0.77
CA LEU A 145 -4.50 -2.28 0.11
C LEU A 145 -4.98 -0.86 -0.17
N ALA A 146 -4.05 0.09 -0.35
CA ALA A 146 -4.38 1.46 -0.71
C ALA A 146 -5.05 1.55 -2.08
N ASP A 147 -4.56 0.84 -3.09
CA ASP A 147 -5.22 0.78 -4.41
C ASP A 147 -6.63 0.20 -4.29
N ALA A 148 -6.82 -0.89 -3.55
CA ALA A 148 -8.13 -1.49 -3.33
C ALA A 148 -9.10 -0.55 -2.61
N TRP A 149 -8.61 0.20 -1.60
CA TRP A 149 -9.39 1.19 -0.87
C TRP A 149 -9.78 2.38 -1.75
N VAL A 150 -8.80 3.06 -2.35
CA VAL A 150 -9.01 4.26 -3.16
C VAL A 150 -9.85 3.96 -4.41
N ASP A 151 -9.58 2.84 -5.08
CA ASP A 151 -10.39 2.39 -6.21
C ASP A 151 -11.84 2.13 -5.78
N ARG A 152 -12.04 1.51 -4.60
CA ARG A 152 -13.39 1.27 -4.09
C ARG A 152 -14.12 2.59 -3.82
N LEU A 153 -13.47 3.57 -3.19
CA LEU A 153 -14.05 4.91 -2.97
C LEU A 153 -14.43 5.60 -4.28
N ALA A 154 -13.52 5.57 -5.27
CA ALA A 154 -13.68 6.29 -6.54
C ALA A 154 -14.75 5.67 -7.44
N THR A 155 -14.91 4.34 -7.41
CA THR A 155 -15.81 3.60 -8.31
C THR A 155 -17.11 3.15 -7.64
N ALA A 156 -17.28 3.42 -6.34
CA ALA A 156 -18.47 3.03 -5.59
C ALA A 156 -19.75 3.72 -6.09
N SER A 157 -20.86 3.00 -5.94
CA SER A 157 -22.17 3.56 -6.24
C SER A 157 -22.57 4.61 -5.19
N THR A 158 -23.21 5.68 -5.63
CA THR A 158 -23.87 6.67 -4.77
C THR A 158 -25.30 6.27 -4.38
N VAL A 159 -25.75 5.07 -4.77
CA VAL A 159 -27.13 4.59 -4.54
C VAL A 159 -27.19 3.29 -3.75
N LYS A 160 -26.15 2.46 -3.82
CA LYS A 160 -26.11 1.15 -3.14
C LYS A 160 -24.78 0.94 -2.41
N ILE A 161 -24.83 0.17 -1.34
CA ILE A 161 -23.63 -0.27 -0.61
C ILE A 161 -22.71 -1.02 -1.57
N SER A 162 -21.41 -0.74 -1.49
CA SER A 162 -20.40 -1.47 -2.25
C SER A 162 -19.27 -1.91 -1.34
N VAL A 163 -18.93 -3.20 -1.41
CA VAL A 163 -17.88 -3.80 -0.59
C VAL A 163 -16.80 -4.40 -1.48
N ARG A 164 -15.55 -4.26 -1.07
CA ARG A 164 -14.40 -4.97 -1.62
C ARG A 164 -13.69 -5.68 -0.47
N THR A 165 -13.34 -6.94 -0.68
CA THR A 165 -12.54 -7.72 0.26
C THR A 165 -11.17 -7.97 -0.33
N VAL A 166 -10.12 -7.86 0.48
CA VAL A 166 -8.76 -8.22 0.07
C VAL A 166 -8.30 -9.42 0.88
N LEU A 167 -7.84 -10.44 0.16
CA LEU A 167 -7.24 -11.65 0.70
C LEU A 167 -5.78 -11.61 0.23
N SER A 168 -4.86 -11.36 1.17
CA SER A 168 -3.43 -11.24 0.86
C SER A 168 -2.73 -12.56 1.16
N GLU A 169 -1.88 -13.02 0.25
CA GLU A 169 -1.00 -14.18 0.53
C GLU A 169 0.05 -13.84 1.60
N GLU A 170 0.54 -12.59 1.61
CA GLU A 170 1.49 -12.09 2.62
C GLU A 170 0.88 -12.04 4.02
N SER A 171 -0.43 -11.80 4.10
CA SER A 171 -1.17 -11.72 5.36
C SER A 171 -2.28 -12.77 5.38
N SER A 172 -1.91 -14.05 5.18
CA SER A 172 -2.87 -15.15 5.05
C SER A 172 -3.78 -15.36 6.27
N ASP A 173 -3.41 -14.83 7.45
CA ASP A 173 -4.23 -14.86 8.67
C ASP A 173 -5.18 -13.66 8.82
N THR A 174 -5.08 -12.65 7.94
CA THR A 174 -5.74 -11.35 8.07
C THR A 174 -6.54 -11.00 6.81
N GLY A 175 -7.86 -10.87 6.95
CA GLY A 175 -8.73 -10.36 5.89
C GLY A 175 -8.93 -8.85 5.97
N TYR A 176 -9.17 -8.20 4.83
CA TYR A 176 -9.55 -6.78 4.79
C TYR A 176 -10.91 -6.58 4.15
N VAL A 177 -11.75 -5.73 4.75
CA VAL A 177 -13.06 -5.32 4.23
C VAL A 177 -13.07 -3.80 4.01
N PHE A 178 -13.33 -3.39 2.78
CA PHE A 178 -13.52 -2.00 2.38
C PHE A 178 -14.96 -1.78 1.95
N ALA A 179 -15.74 -1.11 2.79
CA ALA A 179 -17.14 -0.83 2.52
C ALA A 179 -17.35 0.65 2.18
N THR A 180 -18.25 0.90 1.23
CA THR A 180 -18.75 2.23 0.91
C THR A 180 -20.26 2.22 1.03
N MET A 181 -20.79 3.22 1.71
CA MET A 181 -22.23 3.34 1.92
C MET A 181 -22.66 4.76 1.57
N PRO A 182 -23.57 4.94 0.60
CA PRO A 182 -24.12 6.25 0.28
C PRO A 182 -24.67 6.95 1.51
N GLU A 183 -24.31 8.23 1.68
CA GLU A 183 -24.78 9.04 2.79
C GLU A 183 -26.30 9.24 2.72
N SER A 184 -26.96 9.18 3.89
CA SER A 184 -28.35 9.59 4.03
C SER A 184 -28.40 10.96 4.70
N ILE A 185 -29.05 11.92 4.05
CA ILE A 185 -29.11 13.33 4.46
C ILE A 185 -30.00 13.52 5.71
N GLU A 186 -30.84 12.55 6.05
CA GLU A 186 -31.89 12.72 7.07
C GLU A 186 -31.41 12.52 8.52
N ASP A 187 -30.42 11.66 8.76
CA ASP A 187 -29.93 11.34 10.12
C ASP A 187 -28.52 10.75 10.07
N THR A 188 -27.52 11.61 10.30
CA THR A 188 -26.09 11.26 10.27
C THR A 188 -25.73 10.19 11.31
N ASP A 189 -26.31 10.24 12.51
CA ASP A 189 -26.00 9.29 13.58
C ASP A 189 -26.56 7.91 13.28
N ARG A 190 -27.80 7.83 12.79
CA ARG A 190 -28.41 6.58 12.34
C ARG A 190 -27.66 6.02 11.13
N TYR A 191 -27.27 6.86 10.19
CA TYR A 191 -26.44 6.47 9.05
C TYR A 191 -25.13 5.82 9.51
N ARG A 192 -24.38 6.49 10.41
CA ARG A 192 -23.11 5.95 10.93
C ARG A 192 -23.29 4.67 11.73
N ARG A 193 -24.29 4.59 12.61
CA ARG A 193 -24.61 3.34 13.34
C ARG A 193 -24.91 2.18 12.38
N TYR A 194 -25.68 2.45 11.33
CA TYR A 194 -26.00 1.43 10.33
C TYR A 194 -24.77 1.02 9.52
N ARG A 195 -23.94 1.98 9.08
CA ARG A 195 -22.69 1.70 8.35
C ARG A 195 -21.73 0.86 9.17
N ARG A 196 -21.52 1.20 10.43
CA ARG A 196 -20.68 0.44 11.37
C ARG A 196 -21.23 -0.95 11.61
N GLY A 197 -22.53 -1.09 11.90
CA GLY A 197 -23.16 -2.39 12.13
C GLY A 197 -23.16 -3.30 10.88
N TYR A 198 -23.23 -2.71 9.68
CA TYR A 198 -23.06 -3.46 8.43
C TYR A 198 -21.62 -3.93 8.25
N LEU A 199 -20.64 -3.06 8.50
CA LEU A 199 -19.21 -3.39 8.43
C LEU A 199 -18.85 -4.52 9.40
N ASP A 200 -19.30 -4.42 10.66
CA ASP A 200 -19.13 -5.42 11.71
C ASP A 200 -19.57 -6.82 11.26
N LYS A 201 -20.83 -6.93 10.81
CA LYS A 201 -21.41 -8.18 10.30
C LYS A 201 -20.65 -8.71 9.09
N TYR A 202 -20.18 -7.83 8.20
CA TYR A 202 -19.41 -8.24 7.04
C TYR A 202 -18.05 -8.82 7.45
N CYS A 203 -17.34 -8.16 8.38
CA CYS A 203 -16.08 -8.64 8.94
C CYS A 203 -16.26 -10.00 9.62
N PHE A 204 -17.32 -10.16 10.42
CA PHE A 204 -17.67 -11.41 11.09
C PHE A 204 -17.88 -12.57 10.10
N VAL A 205 -18.73 -12.38 9.09
CA VAL A 205 -19.00 -13.43 8.08
C VAL A 205 -17.77 -13.70 7.22
N LEU A 206 -16.95 -12.69 6.91
CA LEU A 206 -15.70 -12.89 6.16
C LEU A 206 -14.72 -13.76 6.96
N ALA A 207 -14.53 -13.45 8.25
CA ALA A 207 -13.65 -14.19 9.13
C ALA A 207 -14.07 -15.67 9.23
N TRP A 208 -15.37 -15.92 9.43
CA TRP A 208 -15.94 -17.26 9.46
C TRP A 208 -15.73 -18.03 8.15
N LYS A 209 -16.11 -17.41 7.02
CA LYS A 209 -16.12 -18.07 5.70
C LYS A 209 -14.72 -18.48 5.25
N TYR A 210 -13.72 -17.62 5.48
CA TYR A 210 -12.34 -17.85 5.05
C TYR A 210 -11.40 -18.30 6.16
N ARG A 211 -11.93 -18.47 7.39
CA ARG A 211 -11.18 -18.90 8.58
C ARG A 211 -9.99 -17.97 8.88
N PHE A 212 -10.17 -16.67 8.67
CA PHE A 212 -9.17 -15.68 9.07
C PHE A 212 -9.09 -15.63 10.59
N LYS A 213 -7.86 -15.48 11.10
CA LYS A 213 -7.63 -15.19 12.52
C LYS A 213 -8.21 -13.83 12.88
N ARG A 214 -8.12 -12.87 11.97
CA ARG A 214 -8.64 -11.52 12.15
C ARG A 214 -9.10 -10.88 10.86
N VAL A 215 -9.97 -9.88 10.96
CA VAL A 215 -10.43 -9.06 9.85
C VAL A 215 -10.41 -7.59 10.23
N VAL A 216 -9.75 -6.78 9.39
CA VAL A 216 -9.76 -5.32 9.49
C VAL A 216 -10.84 -4.77 8.55
N GLY A 217 -11.77 -4.00 9.11
CA GLY A 217 -12.83 -3.33 8.39
C GLY A 217 -12.60 -1.82 8.33
N ILE A 218 -12.74 -1.23 7.14
CA ILE A 218 -12.81 0.21 6.94
C ILE A 218 -14.05 0.54 6.13
N ALA A 219 -14.88 1.47 6.61
CA ALA A 219 -16.05 1.95 5.87
C ALA A 219 -16.11 3.46 5.76
N SER A 220 -16.71 3.95 4.68
CA SER A 220 -16.91 5.39 4.48
C SER A 220 -18.00 5.71 3.43
N GLU A 221 -18.25 6.98 3.15
CA GLU A 221 -19.07 7.44 2.02
C GLU A 221 -18.40 7.11 0.67
N PRO A 222 -19.13 6.99 -0.46
CA PRO A 222 -18.52 6.94 -1.79
C PRO A 222 -17.92 8.30 -2.18
N GLY A 223 -16.90 8.30 -3.05
CA GLY A 223 -16.23 9.51 -3.55
C GLY A 223 -14.91 9.84 -2.86
N LEU A 224 -14.21 10.83 -3.43
CA LEU A 224 -12.86 11.26 -3.03
C LEU A 224 -12.85 12.66 -2.40
N GLU A 225 -13.98 13.10 -1.87
CA GLU A 225 -14.07 14.40 -1.21
C GLU A 225 -13.15 14.45 0.01
N PRO A 226 -12.48 15.59 0.27
CA PRO A 226 -11.47 15.71 1.32
C PRO A 226 -12.05 15.61 2.74
N PHE A 227 -13.30 16.02 2.93
CA PHE A 227 -14.01 15.90 4.21
C PHE A 227 -14.95 14.71 4.13
N ARG A 228 -14.58 13.62 4.79
CA ARG A 228 -15.32 12.37 4.80
C ARG A 228 -15.20 11.71 6.16
N SER A 229 -16.03 10.70 6.41
CA SER A 229 -15.97 9.98 7.68
C SER A 229 -15.58 8.54 7.51
N HIS A 230 -14.69 8.09 8.39
CA HIS A 230 -14.20 6.72 8.37
C HIS A 230 -14.70 5.97 9.60
N ASP A 231 -15.24 4.79 9.40
CA ASP A 231 -15.40 3.79 10.46
C ASP A 231 -14.26 2.78 10.34
N PHE A 232 -13.69 2.42 11.49
CA PHE A 232 -12.67 1.40 11.63
C PHE A 232 -13.21 0.27 12.52
N MET A 233 -12.89 -0.96 12.17
CA MET A 233 -13.24 -2.15 12.93
C MET A 233 -12.08 -3.16 12.90
N LEU A 234 -11.80 -3.79 14.04
CA LEU A 234 -11.03 -5.03 14.12
C LEU A 234 -11.94 -6.13 14.66
N PHE A 235 -12.08 -7.20 13.89
CA PHE A 235 -12.70 -8.45 14.35
C PHE A 235 -11.61 -9.51 14.52
N GLU A 236 -11.29 -9.89 15.75
CA GLU A 236 -10.30 -10.94 16.08
C GLU A 236 -10.89 -11.81 17.22
N PRO A 237 -11.64 -12.88 16.90
CA PRO A 237 -12.21 -13.74 17.92
C PRO A 237 -11.11 -14.58 18.57
N ASP A 238 -11.15 -14.73 19.90
CA ASP A 238 -10.24 -15.62 20.62
C ASP A 238 -10.42 -17.07 20.17
N GLU A 239 -11.68 -17.52 20.11
CA GLU A 239 -12.09 -18.85 19.69
C GLU A 239 -13.44 -18.80 18.95
N TRP A 240 -13.69 -19.79 18.09
CA TRP A 240 -14.99 -19.97 17.43
C TRP A 240 -15.87 -20.92 18.24
N THR A 241 -17.03 -20.43 18.65
CA THR A 241 -18.05 -21.26 19.32
C THR A 241 -19.08 -21.77 18.31
N GLU A 242 -19.78 -22.86 18.66
CA GLU A 242 -20.89 -23.40 17.83
C GLU A 242 -21.97 -22.34 17.59
N GLN A 243 -22.30 -21.53 18.61
CA GLN A 243 -23.24 -20.42 18.46
C GLN A 243 -22.75 -19.38 17.45
N MET A 244 -21.46 -19.04 17.43
CA MET A 244 -20.90 -18.11 16.45
C MET A 244 -20.93 -18.66 15.02
N GLU A 245 -20.75 -19.96 14.85
CA GLU A 245 -20.87 -20.60 13.54
C GLU A 245 -22.32 -20.48 13.01
N GLU A 246 -23.32 -20.75 13.86
CA GLU A 246 -24.75 -20.56 13.53
C GLU A 246 -25.09 -19.08 13.27
N ASP A 247 -24.57 -18.17 14.08
CA ASP A 247 -24.77 -16.72 13.93
C ASP A 247 -24.15 -16.20 12.63
N ALA A 248 -22.97 -16.67 12.26
CA ALA A 248 -22.32 -16.31 11.00
C ALA A 248 -23.13 -16.78 9.81
N GLN A 249 -23.64 -18.02 9.84
CA GLN A 249 -24.51 -18.55 8.79
C GLN A 249 -25.82 -17.75 8.67
N ARG A 250 -26.51 -17.49 9.79
CA ARG A 250 -27.74 -16.66 9.80
C ARG A 250 -27.48 -15.25 9.30
N THR A 251 -26.34 -14.67 9.66
CA THR A 251 -25.94 -13.33 9.22
C THR A 251 -25.66 -13.31 7.71
N GLN A 252 -24.98 -14.34 7.18
CA GLN A 252 -24.76 -14.50 5.75
C GLN A 252 -26.08 -14.57 4.98
N GLU A 253 -27.00 -15.42 5.44
CA GLU A 253 -28.32 -15.63 4.83
C GLU A 253 -29.17 -14.36 4.85
N SER A 254 -29.28 -13.71 6.01
CA SER A 254 -30.09 -12.49 6.17
C SER A 254 -29.57 -11.30 5.36
N LEU A 255 -28.25 -11.17 5.20
CA LEU A 255 -27.64 -10.08 4.44
C LEU A 255 -27.40 -10.41 2.96
N GLY A 256 -27.49 -11.69 2.56
CA GLY A 256 -27.22 -12.11 1.19
C GLY A 256 -25.76 -11.91 0.74
N ILE A 257 -24.81 -11.86 1.66
CA ILE A 257 -23.41 -11.52 1.39
C ILE A 257 -22.51 -12.74 1.18
N LEU A 258 -21.40 -12.55 0.48
CA LEU A 258 -20.34 -13.55 0.31
C LEU A 258 -20.81 -14.89 -0.27
N TYR A 259 -21.94 -14.94 -0.97
CA TYR A 259 -22.34 -16.10 -1.77
C TYR A 259 -21.52 -16.16 -3.06
N GLU A 260 -21.05 -17.35 -3.43
CA GLU A 260 -20.11 -17.52 -4.55
C GLU A 260 -20.65 -16.94 -5.87
N GLN A 261 -21.95 -17.10 -6.13
CA GLN A 261 -22.63 -16.53 -7.30
C GLN A 261 -22.65 -14.98 -7.34
N ASN A 262 -22.44 -14.32 -6.20
CA ASN A 262 -22.45 -12.87 -6.07
C ASN A 262 -21.03 -12.29 -5.93
N LEU A 263 -19.98 -13.14 -5.92
CA LEU A 263 -18.59 -12.72 -5.78
C LEU A 263 -17.93 -12.53 -7.14
N HIS A 264 -17.36 -11.34 -7.35
CA HIS A 264 -16.45 -11.10 -8.46
C HIS A 264 -15.00 -11.20 -7.96
N LYS A 265 -14.34 -12.32 -8.23
CA LYS A 265 -12.94 -12.55 -7.85
C LYS A 265 -12.01 -12.01 -8.94
N THR A 266 -11.03 -11.22 -8.53
CA THR A 266 -10.00 -10.68 -9.45
C THR A 266 -8.64 -10.96 -8.84
N PRO A 267 -7.80 -11.81 -9.45
CA PRO A 267 -6.43 -11.96 -9.01
C PRO A 267 -5.70 -10.63 -9.24
N VAL A 268 -5.02 -10.14 -8.20
CA VAL A 268 -4.24 -8.91 -8.27
C VAL A 268 -2.81 -9.25 -7.91
N HIS A 269 -1.90 -8.91 -8.82
CA HIS A 269 -0.45 -9.03 -8.61
C HIS A 269 0.18 -7.66 -8.75
N GLN A 270 1.20 -7.40 -7.94
CA GLN A 270 1.90 -6.13 -7.92
C GLN A 270 3.40 -6.34 -7.74
N ASP A 271 4.20 -5.89 -8.70
CA ASP A 271 5.66 -5.99 -8.65
C ASP A 271 6.27 -4.85 -7.83
N GLU A 272 7.19 -5.15 -6.92
CA GLU A 272 7.91 -4.12 -6.16
C GLU A 272 8.61 -3.11 -7.07
N TYR A 273 9.20 -3.59 -8.15
CA TYR A 273 9.82 -2.81 -9.22
C TYR A 273 9.04 -2.99 -10.52
N PRO A 274 7.97 -2.21 -10.76
CA PRO A 274 7.12 -2.40 -11.93
C PRO A 274 7.89 -2.31 -13.24
N ALA A 275 7.58 -3.17 -14.20
CA ALA A 275 8.15 -3.13 -15.54
C ALA A 275 7.89 -1.77 -16.23
N ALA A 276 8.76 -1.40 -17.17
CA ALA A 276 8.58 -0.17 -17.92
C ALA A 276 7.31 -0.34 -18.73
N LYS A 277 6.41 0.66 -18.72
CA LYS A 277 5.23 0.67 -19.56
C LYS A 277 5.69 0.65 -21.01
N THR A 278 5.80 -0.53 -21.61
CA THR A 278 6.01 -0.69 -23.04
C THR A 278 4.79 -0.08 -23.70
N ARG A 279 4.96 1.01 -24.45
CA ARG A 279 3.93 1.40 -25.41
C ARG A 279 3.67 0.15 -26.26
N PRO A 280 2.43 -0.37 -26.33
CA PRO A 280 2.18 -1.52 -27.18
C PRO A 280 2.64 -1.15 -28.59
N LYS A 281 3.59 -1.91 -29.13
CA LYS A 281 3.87 -1.88 -30.57
C LYS A 281 2.67 -2.57 -31.21
N THR A 282 1.64 -1.79 -31.50
CA THR A 282 0.48 -2.27 -32.21
C THR A 282 0.93 -2.70 -33.61
N ILE A 283 1.05 -4.00 -33.85
CA ILE A 283 1.01 -4.56 -35.21
C ILE A 283 -0.46 -4.56 -35.61
N THR A 284 -0.95 -3.44 -36.15
CA THR A 284 -2.25 -3.38 -36.85
C THR A 284 -1.99 -3.47 -38.34
N SER A 285 -2.32 -4.62 -38.94
CA SER A 285 -2.63 -4.70 -40.36
C SER A 285 -4.09 -4.29 -40.56
N ARG A 286 -4.33 -3.00 -40.89
CA ARG A 286 -5.46 -2.46 -41.71
C ARG A 286 -5.45 -0.91 -41.72
N PRO A 287 -6.05 -0.29 -42.75
CA PRO A 287 -5.39 0.74 -43.55
C PRO A 287 -5.48 2.16 -43.00
N HIS A 288 -4.47 2.94 -43.39
CA HIS A 288 -4.27 4.35 -43.08
C HIS A 288 -5.53 5.23 -43.24
N ALA A 289 -6.03 5.75 -42.13
CA ALA A 289 -6.64 7.06 -42.11
C ALA A 289 -5.51 8.10 -42.01
N VAL A 290 -5.30 8.87 -43.08
CA VAL A 290 -4.36 9.99 -43.11
C VAL A 290 -4.89 11.09 -42.20
N HIS A 291 -4.31 11.23 -41.01
CA HIS A 291 -4.48 12.45 -40.22
C HIS A 291 -3.47 13.51 -40.72
N PRO A 292 -3.90 14.75 -41.00
CA PRO A 292 -3.00 15.81 -41.41
C PRO A 292 -2.00 16.15 -40.29
N PRO A 293 -0.78 16.63 -40.62
CA PRO A 293 0.27 16.90 -39.65
C PRO A 293 -0.18 17.92 -38.61
N PHE A 294 0.05 17.59 -37.33
CA PHE A 294 -0.25 18.44 -36.19
C PHE A 294 0.69 19.66 -36.19
N HIS A 295 0.17 20.82 -36.60
CA HIS A 295 0.88 22.10 -36.46
C HIS A 295 0.93 22.48 -34.97
N ARG A 296 2.15 22.60 -34.41
CA ARG A 296 2.35 23.11 -33.04
C ARG A 296 1.78 24.52 -32.94
N THR A 297 0.77 24.70 -32.10
CA THR A 297 0.12 25.99 -31.78
C THR A 297 0.89 26.82 -30.75
N MET A 298 2.05 26.36 -30.27
CA MET A 298 2.94 27.17 -29.42
C MET A 298 4.22 27.54 -30.17
N SER A 299 4.52 28.83 -30.20
CA SER A 299 5.77 29.41 -30.70
C SER A 299 6.96 28.69 -30.07
N LYS A 300 7.93 28.27 -30.89
CA LYS A 300 9.22 27.78 -30.37
C LYS A 300 9.85 28.90 -29.55
N ILE A 301 9.95 28.72 -28.23
CA ILE A 301 10.63 29.69 -27.37
C ILE A 301 12.11 29.73 -27.74
N GLY A 302 12.64 30.92 -28.00
CA GLY A 302 14.03 31.11 -28.39
C GLY A 302 14.96 30.81 -27.22
N ARG A 303 16.11 30.15 -27.47
CA ARG A 303 17.12 29.88 -26.42
C ARG A 303 17.58 31.13 -25.65
N ASN A 304 17.45 32.32 -26.24
CA ASN A 304 17.81 33.60 -25.63
C ASN A 304 16.62 34.41 -25.08
N GLU A 305 15.38 33.94 -25.22
CA GLU A 305 14.18 34.59 -24.70
C GLU A 305 14.06 34.42 -23.18
N PRO A 306 13.28 35.29 -22.48
CA PRO A 306 12.98 35.12 -21.07
C PRO A 306 12.38 33.74 -20.78
N CYS A 307 12.87 33.09 -19.73
CA CYS A 307 12.42 31.76 -19.36
C CYS A 307 10.98 31.84 -18.80
N PRO A 308 10.05 30.99 -19.28
CA PRO A 308 8.63 31.08 -18.91
C PRO A 308 8.35 30.65 -17.47
N CYS A 309 9.35 30.13 -16.74
CA CYS A 309 9.24 29.81 -15.31
C CYS A 309 9.31 31.05 -14.38
N GLY A 310 9.37 32.26 -14.94
CA GLY A 310 9.36 33.51 -14.16
C GLY A 310 10.70 33.85 -13.49
N SER A 311 11.78 33.12 -13.79
CA SER A 311 13.09 33.31 -13.14
C SER A 311 13.85 34.58 -13.55
N GLY A 312 13.35 35.34 -14.52
CA GLY A 312 14.04 36.49 -15.12
C GLY A 312 15.30 36.13 -15.93
N LYS A 313 15.68 34.86 -16.00
CA LYS A 313 16.84 34.36 -16.76
C LYS A 313 16.47 34.03 -18.21
N LYS A 314 17.44 34.01 -19.13
CA LYS A 314 17.26 33.49 -20.50
C LYS A 314 17.00 31.97 -20.45
N PHE A 315 16.14 31.45 -21.34
CA PHE A 315 15.75 30.04 -21.37
C PHE A 315 16.95 29.07 -21.31
N LYS A 316 18.01 29.31 -22.10
CA LYS A 316 19.24 28.48 -22.09
C LYS A 316 20.03 28.46 -20.78
N LYS A 317 19.79 29.41 -19.86
CA LYS A 317 20.45 29.53 -18.55
C LYS A 317 19.51 29.15 -17.40
N CYS A 318 18.37 28.53 -17.70
CA CYS A 318 17.38 28.10 -16.72
C CYS A 318 16.74 26.77 -17.15
N CYS A 319 15.48 26.73 -17.56
CA CYS A 319 14.80 25.48 -17.95
C CYS A 319 15.40 24.80 -19.20
N GLY A 320 16.19 25.52 -19.99
CA GLY A 320 16.94 25.01 -21.13
C GLY A 320 18.41 24.69 -20.81
N GLN A 321 18.81 24.61 -19.53
CA GLN A 321 20.07 23.99 -19.12
C GLN A 321 19.88 22.47 -19.11
N ASN A 322 19.95 21.88 -20.30
CA ASN A 322 20.46 20.54 -20.58
C ASN A 322 20.87 20.52 -22.05
#